data_AF-A0A2V9M2J8-F1
#
_entry.id   AF-A0A2V9M2J8-F1
#
_cell.length_a   1.000
_cell.length_b   1.000
_cell.length_c   1.000
_cell.angle_alpha   90.00
_cell.angle_beta   90.00
_cell.angle_gamma   90.00
#
_symmetry.space_group_name_H-M   'P 1'
#
loop_
_entity.id
_entity.type
_entity.pdbx_description
1 polymer ?
#
loop_
_entity_poly.entity_id
_entity_poly.type
_entity_poly.pdbx_seq_one_letter_code
_entity_poly.pdbx_strand_id
1 'polypeptide(L)'
;METVGNQRLWNGRPSWLEFGLDWLYLLVLCCFGASSFSAQTNPASPFDYIQTETHWKPAGGLRSYDSKTLPNLRPKEALIFNEYGFTRLDIQEFQQHGNTIVIEIYEMADPTAAYGIYTFLRSGAAQPLQGIGNMGEQQDFEISFAQNRYYVKMFSPSRSSLVQPVLLKMARILSRVLPKSFVVPSVVTRLPQENLMKESVVFVLGFRALNQKFPFGNTDLFGLENGAEAVLAEYRFPQDSAKLLLINYPTQQLAKKYLQSGYQAYAAQNPNQSIFFRRDGPQVVLVLGAKSAEAATALLEKMSYVSTVSWDPKAQPLSIARMMLNIFLYIGVMLVLTLMAGIAFGFIRVLSKKLFPNRLFDRRESMEIIRLNLSLPKK
;
A
#
# COMPACT_ATOMS: atom_id res chain seq x y z
N MET A 1 54.51 -32.32 7.67
CA MET A 1 55.58 -31.59 6.96
C MET A 1 54.87 -30.57 6.09
N GLU A 2 54.94 -29.25 6.23
CA GLU A 2 55.57 -28.25 7.10
C GLU A 2 54.64 -27.01 6.97
N THR A 3 54.10 -26.43 8.04
CA THR A 3 54.54 -25.13 8.65
C THR A 3 54.97 -24.08 7.61
N VAL A 4 54.38 -22.89 7.52
CA VAL A 4 54.55 -21.69 8.39
C VAL A 4 53.53 -20.65 7.82
N GLY A 5 52.63 -19.99 8.55
CA GLY A 5 52.85 -19.05 9.65
C GLY A 5 53.00 -17.61 9.11
N ASN A 6 51.97 -16.76 9.18
CA ASN A 6 52.24 -15.33 9.34
C ASN A 6 51.09 -14.58 10.04
N GLN A 7 51.33 -14.28 11.32
CA GLN A 7 50.61 -13.31 12.11
C GLN A 7 50.93 -11.90 11.59
N ARG A 8 49.93 -11.04 11.40
CA ARG A 8 50.16 -9.58 11.41
C ARG A 8 49.50 -8.98 12.63
N LEU A 9 50.39 -8.57 13.53
CA LEU A 9 50.13 -7.84 14.75
C LEU A 9 49.55 -6.45 14.46
N TRP A 10 48.69 -6.06 15.39
CA TRP A 10 48.24 -4.72 15.68
C TRP A 10 49.38 -3.70 15.76
N ASN A 11 49.20 -2.52 15.14
CA ASN A 11 49.60 -1.23 15.70
C ASN A 11 49.16 -0.08 14.77
N GLY A 12 48.32 0.84 15.25
CA GLY A 12 47.99 2.05 14.50
C GLY A 12 46.73 2.81 14.96
N ARG A 13 46.69 3.22 16.23
CA ARG A 13 45.95 4.36 16.84
C ARG A 13 44.65 4.86 16.15
N PRO A 14 43.48 4.78 16.80
CA PRO A 14 42.31 5.55 16.38
C PRO A 14 42.47 7.03 16.77
N SER A 15 42.44 7.93 15.79
CA SER A 15 42.47 9.39 15.96
C SER A 15 41.10 9.92 16.39
N TRP A 16 40.83 9.92 17.69
CA TRP A 16 39.60 10.45 18.31
C TRP A 16 39.49 11.99 18.33
N LEU A 17 40.14 12.69 17.40
CA LEU A 17 40.21 14.17 17.39
C LEU A 17 39.66 14.85 16.13
N GLU A 18 39.16 14.10 15.14
CA GLU A 18 38.54 14.71 13.94
C GLU A 18 37.00 14.75 13.97
N PHE A 19 36.36 14.13 14.97
CA PHE A 19 34.89 14.11 15.08
C PHE A 19 34.26 15.35 15.74
N GLY A 20 35.05 16.35 16.14
CA GLY A 20 34.60 17.50 16.91
C GLY A 20 34.44 18.82 16.15
N LEU A 21 34.96 18.93 14.92
CA LEU A 21 34.98 20.21 14.17
C LEU A 21 33.95 20.30 13.04
N ASP A 22 33.41 19.17 12.56
CA ASP A 22 32.46 19.14 11.43
C ASP A 22 31.02 19.54 11.81
N TRP A 23 30.70 19.59 13.10
CA TRP A 23 29.37 19.96 13.60
C TRP A 23 29.18 21.49 13.73
N LEU A 24 30.27 22.26 13.68
CA LEU A 24 30.25 23.72 13.81
C LEU A 24 30.11 24.46 12.46
N TYR A 25 30.45 23.81 11.34
CA TYR A 25 30.18 24.34 9.99
C TYR A 25 28.73 24.09 9.53
N LEU A 26 28.04 23.10 10.09
CA LEU A 26 26.64 22.77 9.77
C LEU A 26 25.59 23.73 10.37
N LEU A 27 25.96 24.58 11.33
CA LEU A 27 25.03 25.52 11.97
C LEU A 27 25.10 26.96 11.42
N VAL A 28 26.13 27.31 10.63
CA VAL A 28 26.27 28.65 10.03
C VAL A 28 25.85 28.68 8.54
N LEU A 29 25.63 27.52 7.91
CA LEU A 29 25.16 27.42 6.52
C LEU A 29 23.63 27.36 6.36
N CYS A 30 22.86 27.47 7.45
CA CYS A 30 21.39 27.43 7.42
C CYS A 30 20.71 28.80 7.17
N CYS A 31 21.46 29.88 6.94
CA CYS A 31 20.86 31.23 6.79
C CYS A 31 21.04 31.90 5.41
N PHE A 32 21.61 31.21 4.41
CA PHE A 32 21.72 31.74 3.03
C PHE A 32 21.39 30.70 1.94
N GLY A 33 20.41 29.85 2.20
CA GLY A 33 19.75 29.09 1.14
C GLY A 33 18.73 29.97 0.44
N ALA A 34 19.15 30.69 -0.60
CA ALA A 34 18.22 31.31 -1.55
C ALA A 34 17.29 30.20 -2.06
N SER A 35 16.00 30.32 -1.72
CA SER A 35 14.93 29.47 -2.23
C SER A 35 14.90 29.61 -3.75
N SER A 36 15.68 28.78 -4.44
CA SER A 36 15.50 28.56 -5.86
C SER A 36 14.16 27.87 -5.99
N PHE A 37 13.13 28.66 -6.31
CA PHE A 37 11.83 28.16 -6.72
C PHE A 37 12.07 27.44 -8.04
N SER A 38 12.48 26.17 -7.98
CA SER A 38 12.45 25.30 -9.13
C SER A 38 11.00 25.27 -9.59
N ALA A 39 10.72 25.89 -10.73
CA ALA A 39 9.45 25.74 -11.41
C ALA A 39 9.19 24.25 -11.52
N GLN A 40 8.18 23.77 -10.79
CA GLN A 40 7.72 22.40 -10.86
C GLN A 40 7.32 22.16 -12.32
N THR A 41 8.17 21.51 -13.11
CA THR A 41 7.79 21.01 -14.43
C THR A 41 6.67 20.02 -14.16
N ASN A 42 5.42 20.45 -14.41
CA ASN A 42 4.27 19.57 -14.29
C ASN A 42 4.54 18.41 -15.25
N PRO A 43 4.61 17.15 -14.77
CA PRO A 43 4.86 16.03 -15.67
C PRO A 43 3.79 16.05 -16.76
N ALA A 44 4.21 15.95 -18.03
CA ALA A 44 3.30 15.95 -19.17
C ALA A 44 2.20 14.90 -18.95
N SER A 45 0.96 15.27 -19.25
CA SER A 45 -0.19 14.40 -19.06
C SER A 45 -0.05 13.16 -19.95
N PRO A 46 -0.46 11.95 -19.51
CA PRO A 46 -0.46 10.78 -20.38
C PRO A 46 -1.18 11.00 -21.73
N PHE A 47 -2.17 11.88 -21.75
CA PHE A 47 -2.91 12.26 -22.96
C PHE A 47 -2.08 13.10 -23.95
N ASP A 48 -1.10 13.88 -23.48
CA ASP A 48 -0.26 14.70 -24.35
C ASP A 48 0.58 13.82 -25.28
N TYR A 49 1.12 12.71 -24.75
CA TYR A 49 1.88 11.73 -25.54
C TYR A 49 1.04 11.08 -26.64
N ILE A 50 -0.27 10.87 -26.40
CA ILE A 50 -1.18 10.35 -27.42
C ILE A 50 -1.28 11.34 -28.58
N GLN A 51 -1.49 12.62 -28.28
CA GLN A 51 -1.60 13.65 -29.30
C GLN A 51 -0.31 13.78 -30.12
N THR A 52 0.85 13.83 -29.45
CA THR A 52 2.15 14.02 -30.10
C THR A 52 2.52 12.84 -31.01
N GLU A 53 2.24 11.59 -30.61
CA GLU A 53 2.72 10.40 -31.33
C GLU A 53 1.71 9.79 -32.32
N THR A 54 0.43 10.17 -32.22
CA THR A 54 -0.63 9.65 -33.12
C THR A 54 -1.21 10.71 -34.05
N HIS A 55 -1.03 11.99 -33.75
CA HIS A 55 -1.68 13.12 -34.43
C HIS A 55 -3.23 13.10 -34.34
N TRP A 56 -3.80 12.28 -33.46
CA TRP A 56 -5.21 12.36 -33.11
C TRP A 56 -5.45 13.58 -32.24
N LYS A 57 -6.51 14.34 -32.54
CA LYS A 57 -6.79 15.60 -31.84
C LYS A 57 -7.75 15.33 -30.68
N PRO A 58 -7.49 15.90 -29.49
CA PRO A 58 -8.48 15.85 -28.42
C PRO A 58 -9.79 16.53 -28.87
N ALA A 59 -10.90 15.87 -28.63
CA ALA A 59 -12.24 16.41 -28.85
C ALA A 59 -12.85 16.77 -27.48
N GLY A 60 -13.24 18.03 -27.32
CA GLY A 60 -13.67 18.57 -26.03
C GLY A 60 -12.53 18.71 -25.01
N GLY A 61 -12.88 19.13 -23.80
CA GLY A 61 -11.93 19.25 -22.69
C GLY A 61 -11.77 17.94 -21.91
N LEU A 62 -10.65 17.81 -21.21
CA LEU A 62 -10.40 16.72 -20.26
C LEU A 62 -11.49 16.72 -19.18
N ARG A 63 -12.18 15.59 -19.00
CA ARG A 63 -13.18 15.42 -17.95
C ARG A 63 -12.58 14.62 -16.80
N SER A 64 -12.55 15.20 -15.62
CA SER A 64 -12.00 14.58 -14.42
C SER A 64 -13.09 14.37 -13.37
N TYR A 65 -13.12 13.19 -12.76
CA TYR A 65 -14.08 12.80 -11.72
C TYR A 65 -13.32 12.23 -10.52
N ASP A 66 -13.74 12.61 -9.32
CA ASP A 66 -13.29 12.07 -8.04
C ASP A 66 -14.37 11.17 -7.42
N SER A 67 -14.12 10.60 -6.25
CA SER A 67 -15.08 9.69 -5.58
C SER A 67 -16.44 10.34 -5.26
N LYS A 68 -16.52 11.68 -5.21
CA LYS A 68 -17.76 12.44 -4.94
C LYS A 68 -18.57 12.69 -6.21
N THR A 69 -17.89 12.85 -7.34
CA THR A 69 -18.50 13.21 -8.63
C THR A 69 -18.69 12.02 -9.56
N LEU A 70 -17.95 10.92 -9.36
CA LEU A 70 -18.14 9.66 -10.11
C LEU A 70 -19.59 9.14 -10.08
N PRO A 71 -20.35 9.19 -8.96
CA PRO A 71 -21.74 8.76 -8.95
C PRO A 71 -22.66 9.51 -9.93
N ASN A 72 -22.34 10.76 -10.27
CA ASN A 72 -23.12 11.54 -11.24
C ASN A 72 -22.95 10.99 -12.68
N LEU A 73 -21.79 10.37 -12.96
CA LEU A 73 -21.49 9.74 -14.24
C LEU A 73 -21.89 8.25 -14.25
N ARG A 74 -21.62 7.54 -13.15
CA ARG A 74 -21.74 6.07 -13.01
C ARG A 74 -22.40 5.69 -11.68
N PRO A 75 -23.71 5.90 -11.52
CA PRO A 75 -24.38 5.75 -10.22
C PRO A 75 -24.35 4.31 -9.68
N LYS A 76 -24.34 3.30 -10.57
CA LYS A 76 -24.33 1.89 -10.16
C LYS A 76 -22.93 1.39 -9.84
N GLU A 77 -21.94 1.81 -10.63
CA GLU A 77 -20.57 1.32 -10.54
C GLU A 77 -19.74 2.09 -9.51
N ALA A 78 -20.07 3.35 -9.22
CA ALA A 78 -19.29 4.19 -8.31
C ALA A 78 -19.10 3.57 -6.92
N LEU A 79 -20.12 2.87 -6.40
CA LEU A 79 -20.03 2.18 -5.12
C LEU A 79 -19.01 1.04 -5.14
N ILE A 80 -18.90 0.31 -6.25
CA ILE A 80 -17.90 -0.76 -6.41
C ILE A 80 -16.51 -0.16 -6.57
N PHE A 81 -16.36 0.89 -7.39
CA PHE A 81 -15.09 1.60 -7.51
C PHE A 81 -14.59 2.12 -6.15
N ASN A 82 -15.49 2.61 -5.30
CA ASN A 82 -15.16 3.03 -3.94
C ASN A 82 -14.67 1.86 -3.05
N GLU A 83 -15.26 0.66 -3.15
CA GLU A 83 -14.75 -0.54 -2.45
C GLU A 83 -13.32 -0.88 -2.87
N TYR A 84 -12.95 -0.62 -4.13
CA TYR A 84 -11.59 -0.81 -4.62
C TYR A 84 -10.66 0.39 -4.35
N GLY A 85 -11.07 1.40 -3.59
CA GLY A 85 -10.20 2.55 -3.30
C GLY A 85 -9.99 3.48 -4.50
N PHE A 86 -11.02 3.70 -5.30
CA PHE A 86 -11.00 4.67 -6.39
C PHE A 86 -10.62 6.09 -5.91
N THR A 87 -9.69 6.72 -6.62
CA THR A 87 -9.20 8.08 -6.32
C THR A 87 -9.68 9.08 -7.38
N ARG A 88 -9.41 8.78 -8.66
CA ARG A 88 -9.67 9.72 -9.75
C ARG A 88 -9.92 8.99 -11.06
N LEU A 89 -10.77 9.55 -11.92
CA LEU A 89 -10.99 9.14 -13.30
C LEU A 89 -10.76 10.33 -14.21
N ASP A 90 -9.88 10.17 -15.19
CA ASP A 90 -9.70 11.13 -16.28
C ASP A 90 -10.20 10.52 -17.60
N ILE A 91 -11.04 11.27 -18.32
CA ILE A 91 -11.62 10.87 -19.61
C ILE A 91 -11.24 11.91 -20.67
N GLN A 92 -10.62 11.44 -21.75
CA GLN A 92 -10.34 12.24 -22.93
C GLN A 92 -10.84 11.53 -24.18
N GLU A 93 -11.58 12.26 -25.02
CA GLU A 93 -11.97 11.81 -26.34
C GLU A 93 -10.97 12.31 -27.37
N PHE A 94 -10.66 11.47 -28.36
CA PHE A 94 -9.80 11.79 -29.49
C PHE A 94 -10.54 11.53 -30.79
N GLN A 95 -10.42 12.45 -31.74
CA GLN A 95 -11.06 12.34 -33.05
C GLN A 95 -10.08 12.51 -34.20
N GLN A 96 -10.27 11.70 -35.24
CA GLN A 96 -9.55 11.82 -36.50
C GLN A 96 -10.35 11.18 -37.64
N HIS A 97 -10.48 11.87 -38.77
CA HIS A 97 -11.17 11.37 -39.98
C HIS A 97 -12.57 10.77 -39.71
N GLY A 98 -13.36 11.42 -38.84
CA GLY A 98 -14.71 10.96 -38.47
C GLY A 98 -14.76 9.76 -37.50
N ASN A 99 -13.61 9.23 -37.08
CA ASN A 99 -13.53 8.17 -36.06
C ASN A 99 -13.25 8.78 -34.69
N THR A 100 -13.81 8.16 -33.65
CA THR A 100 -13.62 8.57 -32.24
C THR A 100 -12.99 7.45 -31.44
N ILE A 101 -12.07 7.79 -30.54
CA ILE A 101 -11.54 6.92 -29.49
C ILE A 101 -11.73 7.62 -28.16
N VAL A 102 -12.29 6.90 -27.18
CA VAL A 102 -12.44 7.38 -25.81
C VAL A 102 -11.41 6.66 -24.96
N ILE A 103 -10.64 7.41 -24.18
CA ILE A 103 -9.67 6.87 -23.22
C ILE A 103 -10.10 7.27 -21.81
N GLU A 104 -10.19 6.28 -20.94
CA GLU A 104 -10.48 6.41 -19.52
C GLU A 104 -9.29 5.90 -18.71
N ILE A 105 -8.72 6.76 -17.88
CA ILE A 105 -7.64 6.41 -16.95
C ILE A 105 -8.18 6.53 -15.54
N TYR A 106 -8.35 5.38 -14.88
CA TYR A 106 -8.74 5.28 -13.47
C TYR A 106 -7.47 5.19 -12.63
N GLU A 107 -7.32 6.11 -11.68
CA GLU A 107 -6.33 6.06 -10.62
C GLU A 107 -6.95 5.47 -9.35
N MET A 108 -6.32 4.42 -8.84
CA MET A 108 -6.68 3.72 -7.62
C MET A 108 -5.73 4.08 -6.48
N ALA A 109 -6.10 3.75 -5.25
CA ALA A 109 -5.31 4.04 -4.05
C ALA A 109 -3.89 3.43 -4.12
N ASP A 110 -3.76 2.23 -4.70
CA ASP A 110 -2.51 1.49 -4.81
C ASP A 110 -2.53 0.45 -5.97
N PRO A 111 -1.40 -0.22 -6.28
CA PRO A 111 -1.37 -1.24 -7.33
C PRO A 111 -2.24 -2.48 -7.09
N THR A 112 -2.48 -2.86 -5.82
CA THR A 112 -3.34 -4.00 -5.44
C THR A 112 -4.80 -3.68 -5.74
N ALA A 113 -5.23 -2.44 -5.47
CA ALA A 113 -6.54 -1.92 -5.83
C ALA A 113 -6.77 -1.92 -7.36
N ALA A 114 -5.76 -1.50 -8.14
CA ALA A 114 -5.80 -1.56 -9.61
C ALA A 114 -5.88 -3.00 -10.14
N TYR A 115 -5.16 -3.93 -9.51
CA TYR A 115 -5.31 -5.36 -9.78
C TYR A 115 -6.75 -5.83 -9.53
N GLY A 116 -7.31 -5.47 -8.38
CA GLY A 116 -8.68 -5.83 -8.00
C GLY A 116 -9.72 -5.40 -9.01
N ILE A 117 -9.76 -4.09 -9.31
CA ILE A 117 -10.76 -3.57 -10.25
C ILE A 117 -10.59 -4.14 -11.66
N TYR A 118 -9.35 -4.38 -12.11
CA TYR A 118 -9.10 -5.05 -13.40
C TYR A 118 -9.67 -6.46 -13.41
N THR A 119 -9.34 -7.29 -12.43
CA THR A 119 -9.87 -8.67 -12.40
C THR A 119 -11.40 -8.71 -12.24
N PHE A 120 -11.98 -7.69 -11.60
CA PHE A 120 -13.42 -7.53 -11.47
C PHE A 120 -14.10 -7.16 -12.80
N LEU A 121 -13.52 -6.23 -13.56
CA LEU A 121 -14.10 -5.75 -14.83
C LEU A 121 -13.73 -6.61 -16.04
N ARG A 122 -12.69 -7.44 -15.93
CA ARG A 122 -12.24 -8.34 -16.98
C ARG A 122 -13.39 -9.15 -17.56
N SER A 123 -13.43 -9.21 -18.89
CA SER A 123 -14.39 -10.02 -19.62
C SER A 123 -13.84 -11.43 -19.85
N GLY A 124 -14.64 -12.45 -19.55
CA GLY A 124 -14.26 -13.85 -19.81
C GLY A 124 -14.14 -14.21 -21.30
N ALA A 125 -14.58 -13.32 -22.21
CA ALA A 125 -14.45 -13.47 -23.66
C ALA A 125 -13.27 -12.69 -24.25
N ALA A 126 -12.63 -11.81 -23.48
CA ALA A 126 -11.52 -11.00 -23.95
C ALA A 126 -10.27 -11.86 -24.18
N GLN A 127 -9.46 -11.47 -25.17
CA GLN A 127 -8.18 -12.11 -25.44
C GLN A 127 -7.07 -11.38 -24.68
N PRO A 128 -6.17 -12.11 -24.00
CA PRO A 128 -5.06 -11.48 -23.30
C PRO A 128 -4.11 -10.78 -24.28
N LEU A 129 -3.68 -9.58 -23.92
CA LEU A 129 -2.71 -8.78 -24.67
C LEU A 129 -1.34 -8.81 -23.98
N GLN A 130 -0.31 -9.22 -24.72
CA GLN A 130 1.07 -9.17 -24.24
C GLN A 130 1.71 -7.82 -24.57
N GLY A 131 2.56 -7.32 -23.67
CA GLY A 131 3.33 -6.09 -23.87
C GLY A 131 2.53 -4.78 -23.73
N ILE A 132 1.29 -4.84 -23.25
CA ILE A 132 0.46 -3.68 -22.89
C ILE A 132 0.04 -3.87 -21.43
N GLY A 133 0.43 -2.93 -20.58
CA GLY A 133 0.21 -3.04 -19.15
C GLY A 133 0.99 -4.19 -18.51
N ASN A 134 0.68 -4.44 -17.25
CA ASN A 134 1.08 -5.69 -16.58
C ASN A 134 0.06 -6.80 -16.82
N MET A 135 -1.21 -6.42 -16.99
CA MET A 135 -2.29 -7.29 -17.45
C MET A 135 -3.13 -6.49 -18.43
N GLY A 136 -3.22 -6.96 -19.67
CA GLY A 136 -4.01 -6.31 -20.70
C GLY A 136 -4.90 -7.32 -21.40
N GLU A 137 -6.04 -6.83 -21.89
CA GLU A 137 -6.96 -7.63 -22.69
C GLU A 137 -7.60 -6.79 -23.79
N GLN A 138 -8.07 -7.49 -24.81
CA GLN A 138 -8.78 -6.90 -25.93
C GLN A 138 -10.08 -7.66 -26.18
N GLN A 139 -11.15 -6.90 -26.39
CA GLN A 139 -12.41 -7.40 -26.89
C GLN A 139 -12.92 -6.43 -27.96
N ASP A 140 -13.00 -6.88 -29.21
CA ASP A 140 -13.44 -6.07 -30.35
C ASP A 140 -12.67 -4.74 -30.48
N PHE A 141 -13.37 -3.60 -30.32
CA PHE A 141 -12.83 -2.24 -30.36
C PHE A 141 -12.64 -1.65 -28.95
N GLU A 142 -12.43 -2.51 -27.96
CA GLU A 142 -12.12 -2.15 -26.58
C GLU A 142 -10.80 -2.82 -26.15
N ILE A 143 -9.93 -2.05 -25.52
CA ILE A 143 -8.73 -2.51 -24.84
C ILE A 143 -8.80 -2.02 -23.40
N SER A 144 -8.52 -2.91 -22.45
CA SER A 144 -8.32 -2.54 -21.07
C SER A 144 -7.02 -3.12 -20.53
N PHE A 145 -6.37 -2.42 -19.61
CA PHE A 145 -5.19 -2.94 -18.94
C PHE A 145 -5.00 -2.35 -17.54
N ALA A 146 -4.34 -3.09 -16.67
CA ALA A 146 -3.86 -2.62 -15.38
C ALA A 146 -2.34 -2.45 -15.40
N GLN A 147 -1.87 -1.34 -14.83
CA GLN A 147 -0.45 -1.05 -14.66
C GLN A 147 -0.25 -0.05 -13.52
N ASN A 148 0.63 -0.38 -12.58
CA ASN A 148 0.72 0.33 -11.29
C ASN A 148 -0.66 0.50 -10.64
N ARG A 149 -0.95 1.67 -10.07
CA ARG A 149 -2.24 2.05 -9.51
C ARG A 149 -3.29 2.42 -10.55
N TYR A 150 -3.01 2.22 -11.84
CA TYR A 150 -3.89 2.63 -12.91
C TYR A 150 -4.63 1.44 -13.54
N TYR A 151 -5.92 1.62 -13.75
CA TYR A 151 -6.72 0.82 -14.68
C TYR A 151 -7.10 1.70 -15.86
N VAL A 152 -6.72 1.29 -17.06
CA VAL A 152 -6.97 2.04 -18.29
C VAL A 152 -7.97 1.26 -19.11
N LYS A 153 -9.01 1.94 -19.58
CA LYS A 153 -9.98 1.42 -20.55
C LYS A 153 -10.03 2.36 -21.74
N MET A 154 -9.95 1.83 -22.94
CA MET A 154 -10.12 2.60 -24.17
C MET A 154 -10.99 1.86 -25.14
N PHE A 155 -11.88 2.59 -25.81
CA PHE A 155 -12.80 2.00 -26.76
C PHE A 155 -13.15 2.97 -27.89
N SER A 156 -13.62 2.43 -29.00
CA SER A 156 -14.13 3.23 -30.13
C SER A 156 -15.60 2.96 -30.40
N PRO A 157 -16.47 3.99 -30.35
CA PRO A 157 -17.87 3.84 -30.76
C PRO A 157 -18.03 3.65 -32.28
N SER A 158 -17.06 4.09 -33.09
CA SER A 158 -17.15 4.07 -34.55
C SER A 158 -17.06 2.66 -35.16
N ARG A 159 -16.66 1.63 -34.39
CA ARG A 159 -16.53 0.20 -34.78
C ARG A 159 -15.91 -0.04 -36.17
N SER A 160 -15.01 0.83 -36.59
CA SER A 160 -14.31 0.75 -37.88
C SER A 160 -13.02 -0.05 -37.73
N SER A 161 -12.77 -1.01 -38.62
CA SER A 161 -11.55 -1.85 -38.61
C SER A 161 -10.26 -1.03 -38.67
N LEU A 162 -10.32 0.20 -39.22
CA LEU A 162 -9.20 1.14 -39.27
C LEU A 162 -8.78 1.65 -37.88
N VAL A 163 -9.65 1.57 -36.89
CA VAL A 163 -9.41 2.09 -35.54
C VAL A 163 -8.62 1.11 -34.67
N GLN A 164 -8.72 -0.19 -34.92
CA GLN A 164 -8.10 -1.20 -34.05
C GLN A 164 -6.56 -1.09 -33.98
N PRO A 165 -5.82 -0.88 -35.09
CA PRO A 165 -4.37 -0.63 -35.03
C PRO A 165 -4.01 0.64 -34.24
N VAL A 166 -4.86 1.66 -34.31
CA VAL A 166 -4.67 2.92 -33.58
C VAL A 166 -4.91 2.73 -32.09
N LEU A 167 -5.97 2.02 -31.70
CA LEU A 167 -6.23 1.65 -30.30
C LEU A 167 -5.03 0.93 -29.69
N LEU A 168 -4.49 -0.08 -30.39
CA LEU A 168 -3.29 -0.79 -29.95
C LEU A 168 -2.06 0.14 -29.83
N LYS A 169 -1.88 1.07 -30.78
CA LYS A 169 -0.80 2.07 -30.72
C LYS A 169 -0.95 2.97 -29.50
N MET A 170 -2.16 3.50 -29.24
CA MET A 170 -2.46 4.34 -28.08
C MET A 170 -2.24 3.60 -26.75
N ALA A 171 -2.68 2.33 -26.67
CA ALA A 171 -2.45 1.48 -25.50
C ALA A 171 -0.95 1.29 -25.20
N ARG A 172 -0.12 1.06 -26.23
CA ARG A 172 1.34 0.94 -26.07
C ARG A 172 1.98 2.24 -25.60
N ILE A 173 1.52 3.39 -26.10
CA ILE A 173 2.00 4.71 -25.65
C ILE A 173 1.69 4.87 -24.16
N LEU A 174 0.44 4.64 -23.74
CA LEU A 174 0.04 4.76 -22.34
C LEU A 174 0.80 3.80 -21.43
N SER A 175 0.92 2.53 -21.82
CA SER A 175 1.71 1.55 -21.04
C SER A 175 3.19 1.94 -20.93
N ARG A 176 3.76 2.64 -21.91
CA ARG A 176 5.14 3.12 -21.84
C ARG A 176 5.30 4.30 -20.87
N VAL A 177 4.36 5.24 -20.84
CA VAL A 177 4.48 6.48 -20.05
C VAL A 177 3.99 6.33 -18.62
N LEU A 178 3.05 5.41 -18.36
CA LEU A 178 2.59 5.13 -17.01
C LEU A 178 3.68 4.40 -16.20
N PRO A 179 3.72 4.57 -14.86
CA PRO A 179 4.64 3.83 -13.99
C PRO A 179 4.47 2.31 -14.14
N LYS A 180 5.55 1.53 -14.03
CA LYS A 180 5.51 0.07 -14.34
C LYS A 180 5.40 -0.86 -13.14
N SER A 181 5.64 -0.38 -11.93
CA SER A 181 5.63 -1.22 -10.73
C SER A 181 4.22 -1.75 -10.49
N PHE A 182 4.03 -3.06 -10.48
CA PHE A 182 2.72 -3.69 -10.30
C PHE A 182 2.87 -4.89 -9.37
N VAL A 183 1.86 -5.11 -8.52
CA VAL A 183 1.90 -6.12 -7.48
C VAL A 183 0.65 -6.98 -7.60
N VAL A 184 0.85 -8.29 -7.79
CA VAL A 184 -0.23 -9.26 -7.66
C VAL A 184 -0.45 -9.52 -6.17
N PRO A 185 -1.68 -9.41 -5.64
CA PRO A 185 -1.94 -9.61 -4.23
C PRO A 185 -1.54 -11.00 -3.77
N SER A 186 -0.87 -11.10 -2.60
CA SER A 186 -0.35 -12.38 -2.09
C SER A 186 -1.44 -13.43 -1.88
N VAL A 187 -2.69 -13.01 -1.64
CA VAL A 187 -3.83 -13.93 -1.50
C VAL A 187 -4.13 -14.67 -2.80
N VAL A 188 -3.88 -14.05 -3.96
CA VAL A 188 -4.07 -14.67 -5.27
C VAL A 188 -3.00 -15.71 -5.55
N THR A 189 -1.74 -15.44 -5.17
CA THR A 189 -0.63 -16.36 -5.40
C THR A 189 -0.73 -17.65 -4.58
N ARG A 190 -1.58 -17.68 -3.55
CA ARG A 190 -1.85 -18.87 -2.72
C ARG A 190 -2.91 -19.80 -3.32
N LEU A 191 -3.54 -19.44 -4.43
CA LEU A 191 -4.55 -20.28 -5.07
C LEU A 191 -3.94 -21.56 -5.67
N PRO A 192 -4.57 -22.73 -5.47
CA PRO A 192 -4.22 -23.97 -6.15
C PRO A 192 -4.26 -23.78 -7.66
N GLN A 193 -3.17 -24.12 -8.34
CA GLN A 193 -3.08 -23.91 -9.79
C GLN A 193 -3.77 -25.02 -10.60
N GLU A 194 -3.92 -26.20 -10.01
CA GLU A 194 -4.56 -27.33 -10.66
C GLU A 194 -6.07 -27.09 -10.79
N ASN A 195 -6.61 -27.33 -11.99
CA ASN A 195 -8.02 -27.14 -12.34
C ASN A 195 -8.53 -25.69 -12.24
N LEU A 196 -7.64 -24.73 -11.95
CA LEU A 196 -7.98 -23.31 -11.86
C LEU A 196 -8.26 -22.72 -13.25
N MET A 197 -9.44 -22.12 -13.40
CA MET A 197 -9.73 -21.27 -14.55
C MET A 197 -9.11 -19.89 -14.32
N LYS A 198 -7.90 -19.65 -14.84
CA LYS A 198 -7.13 -18.41 -14.58
C LYS A 198 -7.91 -17.11 -14.85
N GLU A 199 -8.76 -17.11 -15.87
CA GLU A 199 -9.58 -15.95 -16.24
C GLU A 199 -10.75 -15.69 -15.28
N SER A 200 -11.11 -16.67 -14.45
CA SER A 200 -12.18 -16.55 -13.46
C SER A 200 -11.74 -15.91 -12.13
N VAL A 201 -10.43 -15.73 -11.94
CA VAL A 201 -9.87 -15.16 -10.71
C VAL A 201 -10.33 -13.71 -10.59
N VAL A 202 -10.97 -13.38 -9.47
CA VAL A 202 -11.38 -12.02 -9.11
C VAL A 202 -10.88 -11.72 -7.70
N PHE A 203 -10.02 -10.71 -7.57
CA PHE A 203 -9.63 -10.17 -6.27
C PHE A 203 -10.63 -9.10 -5.85
N VAL A 204 -11.12 -9.19 -4.63
CA VAL A 204 -12.26 -8.42 -4.12
C VAL A 204 -11.91 -7.75 -2.80
N LEU A 205 -12.23 -6.46 -2.70
CA LEU A 205 -11.98 -5.62 -1.53
C LEU A 205 -13.27 -5.20 -0.78
N GLY A 206 -14.44 -5.59 -1.26
CA GLY A 206 -15.71 -5.21 -0.65
C GLY A 206 -16.86 -6.17 -0.97
N PHE A 207 -17.91 -6.08 -0.15
CA PHE A 207 -19.05 -6.99 -0.23
C PHE A 207 -19.84 -6.83 -1.53
N ARG A 208 -20.05 -5.61 -2.03
CA ARG A 208 -20.88 -5.38 -3.23
C ARG A 208 -20.23 -6.01 -4.46
N ALA A 209 -18.92 -5.82 -4.62
CA ALA A 209 -18.14 -6.46 -5.66
C ALA A 209 -18.20 -8.00 -5.56
N LEU A 210 -18.07 -8.56 -4.35
CA LEU A 210 -18.19 -10.01 -4.14
C LEU A 210 -19.58 -10.51 -4.53
N ASN A 211 -20.62 -9.82 -4.06
CA ASN A 211 -22.02 -10.20 -4.24
C ASN A 211 -22.45 -10.16 -5.71
N GLN A 212 -21.85 -9.29 -6.53
CA GLN A 212 -22.08 -9.27 -7.98
C GLN A 212 -21.46 -10.48 -8.70
N LYS A 213 -20.37 -11.04 -8.17
CA LYS A 213 -19.70 -12.22 -8.75
C LYS A 213 -20.25 -13.54 -8.21
N PHE A 214 -20.77 -13.54 -6.98
CA PHE A 214 -21.49 -14.65 -6.38
C PHE A 214 -22.55 -14.13 -5.39
N PRO A 215 -23.85 -14.42 -5.59
CA PRO A 215 -24.92 -13.82 -4.81
C PRO A 215 -24.97 -14.42 -3.39
N PHE A 216 -24.43 -13.67 -2.42
CA PHE A 216 -24.49 -13.99 -0.98
C PHE A 216 -25.68 -13.34 -0.27
N GLY A 217 -26.38 -12.40 -0.90
CA GLY A 217 -27.55 -11.73 -0.36
C GLY A 217 -27.38 -10.21 -0.28
N ASN A 218 -27.98 -9.56 0.72
CA ASN A 218 -27.96 -8.09 0.84
C ASN A 218 -27.06 -7.57 1.97
N THR A 219 -26.44 -8.48 2.74
CA THR A 219 -25.63 -8.14 3.91
C THR A 219 -24.26 -8.76 3.82
N ASP A 220 -23.25 -8.06 4.34
CA ASP A 220 -21.88 -8.54 4.40
C ASP A 220 -21.73 -9.71 5.39
N LEU A 221 -21.99 -10.92 4.89
CA LEU A 221 -21.97 -12.15 5.69
C LEU A 221 -20.57 -12.48 6.22
N PHE A 222 -19.54 -12.16 5.43
CA PHE A 222 -18.16 -12.53 5.70
C PHE A 222 -17.29 -11.36 6.18
N GLY A 223 -17.85 -10.18 6.40
CA GLY A 223 -17.14 -9.07 7.03
C GLY A 223 -16.06 -8.43 6.16
N LEU A 224 -16.21 -8.45 4.83
CA LEU A 224 -15.30 -7.79 3.90
C LEU A 224 -15.17 -6.27 4.18
N GLU A 225 -16.24 -5.63 4.63
CA GLU A 225 -16.23 -4.20 4.99
C GLU A 225 -15.31 -3.88 6.18
N ASN A 226 -14.81 -4.90 6.89
CA ASN A 226 -13.90 -4.75 8.03
C ASN A 226 -12.42 -4.92 7.62
N GLY A 227 -12.11 -4.63 6.36
CA GLY A 227 -10.75 -4.67 5.80
C GLY A 227 -10.26 -6.08 5.46
N ALA A 228 -11.18 -7.03 5.23
CA ALA A 228 -10.79 -8.35 4.74
C ALA A 228 -10.61 -8.32 3.23
N GLU A 229 -9.53 -8.94 2.76
CA GLU A 229 -9.26 -9.10 1.33
C GLU A 229 -9.74 -10.49 0.90
N ALA A 230 -10.40 -10.58 -0.24
CA ALA A 230 -10.89 -11.86 -0.75
C ALA A 230 -10.45 -12.14 -2.18
N VAL A 231 -10.37 -13.41 -2.54
CA VAL A 231 -10.22 -13.85 -3.91
C VAL A 231 -11.23 -14.94 -4.20
N LEU A 232 -12.00 -14.75 -5.28
CA LEU A 232 -12.94 -15.72 -5.81
C LEU A 232 -12.36 -16.32 -7.09
N ALA A 233 -12.41 -17.64 -7.24
CA ALA A 233 -11.96 -18.33 -8.43
C ALA A 233 -12.81 -19.56 -8.75
N GLU A 234 -12.97 -19.86 -10.03
CA GLU A 234 -13.65 -21.07 -10.51
C GLU A 234 -12.65 -22.18 -10.81
N TYR A 235 -13.03 -23.39 -10.41
CA TYR A 235 -12.31 -24.63 -10.65
C TYR A 235 -13.18 -25.57 -11.46
N ARG A 236 -12.60 -26.17 -12.50
CA ARG A 236 -13.28 -27.10 -13.39
C ARG A 236 -12.68 -28.50 -13.28
N PHE A 237 -13.50 -29.44 -12.84
CA PHE A 237 -13.20 -30.86 -12.79
C PHE A 237 -13.89 -31.58 -13.97
N PRO A 238 -13.52 -32.84 -14.28
CA PRO A 238 -14.09 -33.56 -15.43
C PRO A 238 -15.62 -33.69 -15.43
N GLN A 239 -16.25 -33.76 -14.24
CA GLN A 239 -17.69 -33.92 -14.09
C GLN A 239 -18.32 -32.91 -13.11
N ASP A 240 -17.53 -31.94 -12.62
CA ASP A 240 -17.99 -30.98 -11.62
C ASP A 240 -17.32 -29.61 -11.79
N SER A 241 -17.89 -28.59 -11.17
CA SER A 241 -17.31 -27.25 -11.09
C SER A 241 -17.56 -26.68 -9.72
N ALA A 242 -16.56 -26.01 -9.15
CA ALA A 242 -16.67 -25.38 -7.85
C ALA A 242 -16.08 -23.97 -7.87
N LYS A 243 -16.61 -23.11 -7.02
CA LYS A 243 -16.02 -21.79 -6.75
C LYS A 243 -15.28 -21.85 -5.42
N LEU A 244 -14.05 -21.38 -5.39
CA LEU A 244 -13.28 -21.22 -4.17
C LEU A 244 -13.26 -19.73 -3.82
N LEU A 245 -13.66 -19.41 -2.59
CA LEU A 245 -13.54 -18.10 -1.99
C LEU A 245 -12.51 -18.17 -0.87
N LEU A 246 -11.37 -17.52 -1.05
CA LEU A 246 -10.34 -17.38 -0.02
C LEU A 246 -10.42 -15.96 0.53
N ILE A 247 -10.61 -15.83 1.84
CA ILE A 247 -10.71 -14.57 2.56
C ILE A 247 -9.54 -14.48 3.53
N ASN A 248 -8.80 -13.37 3.48
CA ASN A 248 -7.71 -13.04 4.37
C ASN A 248 -8.15 -11.90 5.29
N TYR A 249 -8.28 -12.19 6.58
CA TYR A 249 -8.69 -11.20 7.57
C TYR A 249 -7.49 -10.49 8.22
N PRO A 250 -7.66 -9.23 8.67
CA PRO A 250 -6.62 -8.55 9.45
C PRO A 250 -6.23 -9.27 10.74
N THR A 251 -7.18 -10.00 11.35
CA THR A 251 -6.97 -10.72 12.61
C THR A 251 -7.64 -12.09 12.63
N GLN A 252 -7.10 -13.01 13.42
CA GLN A 252 -7.67 -14.35 13.59
C GLN A 252 -9.05 -14.31 14.28
N GLN A 253 -9.29 -13.30 15.12
CA GLN A 253 -10.56 -13.09 15.81
C GLN A 253 -11.67 -12.74 14.81
N LEU A 254 -11.38 -11.86 13.84
CA LEU A 254 -12.33 -11.54 12.76
C LEU A 254 -12.61 -12.78 11.91
N ALA A 255 -11.58 -13.54 11.52
CA ALA A 255 -11.74 -14.78 10.78
C ALA A 255 -12.67 -15.78 11.49
N LYS A 256 -12.49 -15.98 12.81
CA LYS A 256 -13.35 -16.86 13.60
C LYS A 256 -14.79 -16.34 13.68
N LYS A 257 -14.96 -15.04 13.97
CA LYS A 257 -16.27 -14.39 14.09
C LYS A 257 -17.09 -14.52 12.80
N TYR A 258 -16.53 -14.07 11.68
CA TYR A 258 -17.24 -14.02 10.41
C TYR A 258 -17.41 -15.38 9.75
N LEU A 259 -16.52 -16.33 10.00
CA LEU A 259 -16.77 -17.71 9.58
C LEU A 259 -18.01 -18.27 10.26
N GLN A 260 -18.11 -18.13 11.59
CA GLN A 260 -19.24 -18.66 12.35
C GLN A 260 -20.56 -17.98 11.97
N SER A 261 -20.59 -16.64 11.97
CA SER A 261 -21.83 -15.91 11.65
C SER A 261 -22.20 -16.01 10.17
N GLY A 262 -21.22 -15.91 9.28
CA GLY A 262 -21.45 -15.95 7.83
C GLY A 262 -21.94 -17.32 7.36
N TYR A 263 -21.37 -18.40 7.89
CA TYR A 263 -21.84 -19.75 7.59
C TYR A 263 -23.29 -19.98 8.06
N GLN A 264 -23.59 -19.63 9.32
CA GLN A 264 -24.95 -19.79 9.87
C GLN A 264 -25.98 -19.01 9.06
N ALA A 265 -25.66 -17.76 8.71
CA ALA A 265 -26.53 -16.92 7.90
C ALA A 265 -26.71 -17.47 6.48
N TYR A 266 -25.63 -17.93 5.84
CA TYR A 266 -25.70 -18.51 4.50
C TYR A 266 -26.53 -19.80 4.48
N ALA A 267 -26.30 -20.70 5.43
CA ALA A 267 -27.01 -21.97 5.52
C ALA A 267 -28.51 -21.76 5.77
N ALA A 268 -28.88 -20.76 6.58
CA ALA A 268 -30.28 -20.38 6.80
C ALA A 268 -30.94 -19.84 5.52
N GLN A 269 -30.19 -19.10 4.69
CA GLN A 269 -30.69 -18.55 3.43
C GLN A 269 -30.73 -19.59 2.29
N ASN A 270 -29.85 -20.60 2.34
CA ASN A 270 -29.67 -21.58 1.28
C ASN A 270 -29.65 -23.02 1.82
N PRO A 271 -30.79 -23.54 2.34
CA PRO A 271 -30.84 -24.85 3.01
C PRO A 271 -30.48 -26.03 2.09
N ASN A 272 -30.62 -25.86 0.77
CA ASN A 272 -30.34 -26.89 -0.23
C ASN A 272 -28.94 -26.78 -0.86
N GLN A 273 -28.09 -25.86 -0.38
CA GLN A 273 -26.74 -25.67 -0.91
C GLN A 273 -25.69 -26.03 0.11
N SER A 274 -24.77 -26.91 -0.29
CA SER A 274 -23.62 -27.29 0.52
C SER A 274 -22.50 -26.25 0.36
N ILE A 275 -22.07 -25.67 1.48
CA ILE A 275 -20.79 -24.95 1.57
C ILE A 275 -19.84 -25.79 2.41
N PHE A 276 -18.64 -25.99 1.88
CA PHE A 276 -17.53 -26.55 2.64
C PHE A 276 -16.58 -25.41 3.01
N PHE A 277 -16.06 -25.43 4.23
CA PHE A 277 -15.16 -24.37 4.69
C PHE A 277 -14.02 -24.92 5.54
N ARG A 278 -12.92 -24.18 5.57
CA ARG A 278 -11.80 -24.38 6.48
C ARG A 278 -11.25 -23.02 6.90
N ARG A 279 -10.74 -22.94 8.13
CA ARG A 279 -9.99 -21.78 8.62
C ARG A 279 -8.58 -22.21 8.97
N ASP A 280 -7.61 -21.44 8.53
CA ASP A 280 -6.22 -21.55 8.95
C ASP A 280 -5.72 -20.17 9.38
N GLY A 281 -5.47 -20.01 10.69
CA GLY A 281 -5.11 -18.71 11.28
C GLY A 281 -6.10 -17.58 10.90
N PRO A 282 -5.64 -16.51 10.22
CA PRO A 282 -6.47 -15.40 9.76
C PRO A 282 -7.15 -15.64 8.41
N GLN A 283 -6.94 -16.80 7.78
CA GLN A 283 -7.51 -17.12 6.47
C GLN A 283 -8.70 -18.05 6.60
N VAL A 284 -9.73 -17.80 5.80
CA VAL A 284 -10.90 -18.64 5.66
C VAL A 284 -11.02 -19.03 4.19
N VAL A 285 -11.15 -20.32 3.93
CA VAL A 285 -11.42 -20.86 2.60
C VAL A 285 -12.82 -21.43 2.59
N LEU A 286 -13.61 -21.05 1.60
CA LEU A 286 -14.93 -21.62 1.32
C LEU A 286 -14.92 -22.23 -0.08
N VAL A 287 -15.56 -23.39 -0.21
CA VAL A 287 -15.90 -24.01 -1.49
C VAL A 287 -17.41 -23.95 -1.65
N LEU A 288 -17.82 -23.35 -2.76
CA LEU A 288 -19.19 -22.98 -3.09
C LEU A 288 -19.63 -23.72 -4.34
N GLY A 289 -20.87 -24.22 -4.34
CA GLY A 289 -21.51 -24.80 -5.53
C GLY A 289 -20.90 -26.11 -6.05
N ALA A 290 -20.05 -26.77 -5.26
CA ALA A 290 -19.55 -28.10 -5.58
C ALA A 290 -20.69 -29.13 -5.51
N LYS A 291 -20.80 -30.02 -6.50
CA LYS A 291 -21.78 -31.12 -6.48
C LYS A 291 -21.24 -32.34 -5.74
N SER A 292 -19.92 -32.52 -5.72
CA SER A 292 -19.23 -33.60 -5.03
C SER A 292 -18.52 -33.10 -3.76
N ALA A 293 -18.73 -33.81 -2.65
CA ALA A 293 -18.03 -33.54 -1.39
C ALA A 293 -16.52 -33.84 -1.52
N GLU A 294 -16.16 -34.81 -2.37
CA GLU A 294 -14.78 -35.19 -2.67
C GLU A 294 -14.04 -34.04 -3.37
N ALA A 295 -14.66 -33.41 -4.38
CA ALA A 295 -14.08 -32.27 -5.09
C ALA A 295 -13.85 -31.07 -4.15
N ALA A 296 -14.81 -30.80 -3.25
CA ALA A 296 -14.67 -29.74 -2.27
C ALA A 296 -13.56 -30.03 -1.24
N THR A 297 -13.48 -31.27 -0.75
CA THR A 297 -12.45 -31.69 0.20
C THR A 297 -11.06 -31.62 -0.41
N ALA A 298 -10.90 -32.08 -1.66
CA ALA A 298 -9.64 -32.01 -2.40
C ALA A 298 -9.13 -30.56 -2.58
N LEU A 299 -10.03 -29.60 -2.81
CA LEU A 299 -9.66 -28.18 -2.88
C LEU A 299 -9.22 -27.63 -1.52
N LEU A 300 -9.95 -27.96 -0.45
CA LEU A 300 -9.62 -27.50 0.90
C LEU A 300 -8.28 -28.07 1.42
N GLU A 301 -7.95 -29.31 1.05
CA GLU A 301 -6.67 -29.93 1.40
C GLU A 301 -5.49 -29.23 0.72
N LYS A 302 -5.60 -28.93 -0.58
CA LYS A 302 -4.53 -28.22 -1.32
C LYS A 302 -4.22 -26.84 -0.75
N MET A 303 -5.23 -26.15 -0.23
CA MET A 303 -5.04 -24.87 0.46
C MET A 303 -4.26 -24.99 1.77
N SER A 304 -4.29 -26.15 2.43
CA SER A 304 -3.69 -26.34 3.76
C SER A 304 -2.19 -26.63 3.72
N TYR A 305 -1.62 -26.91 2.54
CA TYR A 305 -0.21 -27.30 2.41
C TYR A 305 0.76 -26.10 2.32
N VAL A 306 0.28 -24.86 2.20
CA VAL A 306 1.15 -23.68 2.06
C VAL A 306 1.45 -23.05 3.42
N SER A 307 2.01 -23.84 4.33
CA SER A 307 2.95 -23.29 5.32
C SER A 307 4.32 -23.29 4.66
N THR A 308 4.55 -22.37 3.73
CA THR A 308 5.93 -21.98 3.44
C THR A 308 6.41 -21.30 4.72
N VAL A 309 6.97 -22.10 5.64
CA VAL A 309 7.88 -21.62 6.65
C VAL A 309 8.98 -20.95 5.85
N SER A 310 8.84 -19.65 5.63
CA SER A 310 9.95 -18.77 5.30
C SER A 310 10.91 -18.92 6.47
N TRP A 311 11.78 -19.92 6.39
CA TRP A 311 13.02 -19.95 7.13
C TRP A 311 13.76 -18.70 6.68
N ASP A 312 13.64 -17.62 7.46
CA ASP A 312 14.64 -16.58 7.48
C ASP A 312 15.80 -17.15 8.31
N PRO A 313 16.92 -17.57 7.70
CA PRO A 313 18.05 -18.10 8.44
C PRO A 313 18.74 -17.05 9.34
N LYS A 314 18.21 -15.82 9.44
CA LYS A 314 18.81 -14.72 10.22
C LYS A 314 17.85 -13.90 11.08
N ALA A 315 16.74 -14.45 11.54
CA ALA A 315 16.16 -13.94 12.79
C ALA A 315 17.10 -14.35 13.95
N GLN A 316 18.16 -13.57 14.18
CA GLN A 316 19.05 -13.79 15.32
C GLN A 316 18.19 -13.77 16.59
N PRO A 317 18.21 -14.82 17.42
CA PRO A 317 17.44 -14.81 18.66
C PRO A 317 17.86 -13.57 19.46
N LEU A 318 16.87 -12.79 19.90
CA LEU A 318 17.10 -11.62 20.74
C LEU A 318 17.97 -12.03 21.93
N SER A 319 19.25 -11.65 21.89
CA SER A 319 20.17 -11.93 22.99
C SER A 319 19.80 -11.01 24.14
N ILE A 320 19.16 -11.57 25.17
CA ILE A 320 18.81 -10.87 26.41
C ILE A 320 20.06 -10.15 26.97
N ALA A 321 21.23 -10.79 26.88
CA ALA A 321 22.50 -10.20 27.28
C ALA A 321 22.87 -8.94 26.47
N ARG A 322 22.63 -8.93 25.15
CA ARG A 322 22.89 -7.75 24.29
C ARG A 322 21.90 -6.62 24.56
N MET A 323 20.64 -6.94 24.88
CA MET A 323 19.66 -5.93 25.30
C MET A 323 20.01 -5.31 26.65
N MET A 324 20.41 -6.13 27.63
CA MET A 324 20.88 -5.65 28.94
C MET A 324 22.11 -4.76 28.79
N LEU A 325 23.09 -5.17 27.98
CA LEU A 325 24.29 -4.37 27.72
C LEU A 325 23.94 -3.01 27.09
N ASN A 326 23.03 -2.97 26.11
CA ASN A 326 22.60 -1.73 25.47
C ASN A 326 21.88 -0.80 26.46
N ILE A 327 21.07 -1.34 27.37
CA ILE A 327 20.39 -0.55 28.42
C ILE A 327 21.41 0.07 29.38
N PHE A 328 22.36 -0.73 29.89
CA PHE A 328 23.41 -0.21 30.77
C PHE A 328 24.30 0.83 30.08
N LEU A 329 24.62 0.62 28.80
CA LEU A 329 25.37 1.59 28.00
C LEU A 329 24.60 2.92 27.86
N TYR A 330 23.30 2.86 27.56
CA TYR A 330 22.46 4.06 27.45
C TYR A 330 22.38 4.83 28.77
N ILE A 331 22.20 4.12 29.89
CA ILE A 331 22.18 4.75 31.22
C ILE A 331 23.53 5.43 31.51
N GLY A 332 24.65 4.76 31.20
CA GLY A 332 25.99 5.33 31.35
C GLY A 332 26.19 6.60 30.54
N VAL A 333 25.80 6.59 29.26
CA VAL A 333 25.88 7.77 28.39
C VAL A 333 25.01 8.91 28.92
N MET A 334 23.81 8.62 29.42
CA MET A 334 22.93 9.63 30.01
C MET A 334 23.51 10.27 31.28
N LEU A 335 24.17 9.49 32.13
CA LEU A 335 24.84 10.03 33.32
C LEU A 335 26.00 10.95 32.96
N VAL A 336 26.80 10.60 31.94
CA VAL A 336 27.89 11.46 31.47
C VAL A 336 27.35 12.77 30.90
N LEU A 337 26.28 12.70 30.09
CA LEU A 337 25.65 13.89 29.53
C LEU A 337 25.10 14.85 30.60
N THR A 338 24.42 14.31 31.63
CA THR A 338 23.89 15.14 32.72
C THR A 338 24.99 15.78 33.55
N LEU A 339 26.09 15.07 33.78
CA LEU A 339 27.25 15.59 34.51
C LEU A 339 27.98 16.69 33.70
N MET A 340 28.15 16.49 32.39
CA MET A 340 28.68 17.51 31.47
C MET A 340 27.82 18.77 31.44
N ALA A 341 26.49 18.62 31.37
CA ALA A 341 25.56 19.75 31.41
C ALA A 341 25.64 20.51 32.74
N GLY A 342 25.78 19.80 33.86
CA GLY A 342 25.97 20.40 35.19
C GLY A 342 27.27 21.20 35.30
N ILE A 343 28.38 20.65 34.80
CA ILE A 343 29.68 21.35 34.77
C ILE A 343 29.60 22.58 33.86
N ALA A 344 29.01 22.44 32.66
CA ALA A 344 28.84 23.55 31.73
C ALA A 344 28.02 24.68 32.36
N PHE A 345 26.91 24.35 33.03
CA PHE A 345 26.10 25.33 33.76
C PHE A 345 26.90 26.01 34.89
N GLY A 346 27.67 25.24 35.65
CA GLY A 346 28.57 25.79 36.68
C GLY A 346 29.61 26.74 36.11
N PHE A 347 30.22 26.39 34.98
CA PHE A 347 31.22 27.21 34.30
C PHE A 347 30.60 28.50 33.74
N ILE A 348 29.44 28.41 33.08
CA ILE A 348 28.68 29.57 32.62
C ILE A 348 28.33 30.49 33.79
N ARG A 349 27.93 29.93 34.94
CA ARG A 349 27.62 30.71 36.14
C ARG A 349 28.84 31.48 36.67
N VAL A 350 30.00 30.84 36.74
CA VAL A 350 31.25 31.49 37.20
C VAL A 350 31.73 32.53 36.19
N LEU A 351 31.69 32.22 34.90
CA LEU A 351 32.08 33.14 33.84
C LEU A 351 31.15 34.36 33.76
N SER A 352 29.85 34.15 33.95
CA SER A 352 28.84 35.23 34.06
C SER A 352 29.15 36.18 35.22
N LYS A 353 29.57 35.63 36.38
CA LYS A 353 30.03 36.46 37.51
C LYS A 353 31.31 37.24 37.20
N LYS A 354 32.23 36.68 36.40
CA LYS A 354 33.50 37.32 36.05
C LYS A 354 33.37 38.40 34.96
N LEU A 355 32.54 38.15 33.94
CA LEU A 355 32.35 39.05 32.79
C LEU A 355 31.30 40.14 33.03
N PHE A 356 30.27 39.87 33.84
CA PHE A 356 29.19 40.82 34.14
C PHE A 356 28.91 40.93 35.64
N PRO A 357 29.86 41.43 36.44
CA PRO A 357 29.62 41.70 37.86
C PRO A 357 28.43 42.67 38.01
N ASN A 358 27.50 42.33 38.92
CA ASN A 358 26.27 43.09 39.29
C ASN A 358 25.10 43.14 38.30
N ARG A 359 25.03 42.34 37.22
CA ARG A 359 23.85 42.37 36.30
C ARG A 359 22.88 41.19 36.40
N LEU A 360 23.37 39.96 36.58
CA LEU A 360 22.55 38.75 36.41
C LEU A 360 22.17 38.02 37.71
N PHE A 361 23.09 37.82 38.67
CA PHE A 361 22.82 37.01 39.87
C PHE A 361 23.02 37.72 41.21
N ASP A 362 23.70 38.87 41.24
CA ASP A 362 23.98 39.66 42.45
C ASP A 362 23.38 41.07 42.30
N ARG A 363 22.05 41.19 42.16
CA ARG A 363 21.37 42.50 42.26
C ARG A 363 21.31 42.89 43.73
N ARG A 364 21.98 43.98 44.10
CA ARG A 364 21.94 44.54 45.47
C ARG A 364 20.52 44.91 45.94
N GLU A 365 19.57 45.06 45.02
CA GLU A 365 18.18 45.39 45.31
C GLU A 365 17.34 44.21 45.85
N SER A 366 17.78 42.95 45.71
CA SER A 366 17.07 41.79 46.29
C SER A 366 17.60 41.37 47.67
N MET A 367 18.46 42.19 48.29
CA MET A 367 19.02 41.95 49.63
C MET A 367 18.49 42.96 50.66
N GLU A 368 17.31 43.56 50.42
CA GLU A 368 16.58 44.30 51.45
C GLU A 368 15.92 43.31 52.42
N ILE A 369 16.50 43.21 53.61
CA ILE A 369 15.91 42.50 54.75
C ILE A 369 14.70 43.33 55.21
N ILE A 370 13.49 42.84 54.96
CA ILE A 370 12.26 43.43 55.52
C ILE A 370 12.36 43.37 57.06
N ARG A 371 12.71 44.49 57.70
CA ARG A 371 12.68 44.62 59.16
C ARG A 371 11.29 45.08 59.59
N LEU A 372 10.52 44.17 60.16
CA LEU A 372 9.23 44.49 60.79
C LEU A 372 9.49 45.19 62.13
N ASN A 373 9.22 46.50 62.20
CA ASN A 373 9.43 47.32 63.39
C ASN A 373 8.21 47.21 64.33
N LEU A 374 8.19 46.17 65.17
CA LEU A 374 7.14 45.99 66.18
C LEU A 374 7.56 46.68 67.49
N SER A 375 7.03 47.86 67.76
CA SER A 375 7.08 48.48 69.08
C SER A 375 6.00 47.89 69.98
N LEU A 376 6.39 47.18 71.05
CA LEU A 376 5.49 46.67 72.07
C LEU A 376 5.00 47.82 72.98
N PRO A 377 3.70 47.90 73.32
CA PRO A 377 3.19 48.91 74.25
C PRO A 377 3.69 48.60 75.68
N LYS A 378 4.22 49.63 76.36
CA LYS A 378 4.57 49.54 77.79
C LYS A 378 3.28 49.39 78.62
N LYS A 379 3.31 48.43 79.54
CA LYS A 379 2.29 48.21 80.58
C LYS A 379 2.08 49.43 81.47
#